data_AF-A0A3L7X9N5-F1
#
_entry.id   AF-A0A3L7X9N5-F1
#
_cell.length_a   1.000
_cell.length_b   1.000
_cell.length_c   1.000
_cell.angle_alpha   90.00
_cell.angle_beta   90.00
_cell.angle_gamma   90.00
#
_symmetry.space_group_name_H-M   'P 1'
#
loop_
_entity.id
_entity.type
_entity.pdbx_description
1 polymer ?
#
loop_
_entity_poly.entity_id
_entity_poly.type
_entity_poly.pdbx_seq_one_letter_code
_entity_poly.pdbx_strand_id
1 'polypeptide(L)'
;MQRRLLEWYDAHAEPFPWREARDPYAALVAAVCAQQTQIARVLEIYARWMAAFPTLADLARADRASVLQTWGRAGYPRRAVSLHETARRCVAEHGGTLPRDPEALLALPGIGPFTAAIVRTFGFEEDAPA
;
A
#
# COMPACT_ATOMS: atom_id res chain seq x y z
N MET A 1 -14.44 -11.05 -24.15
CA MET A 1 -13.99 -11.66 -22.87
C MET A 1 -14.05 -10.63 -21.74
N GLN A 2 -13.36 -9.49 -21.88
CA GLN A 2 -13.29 -8.42 -20.87
C GLN A 2 -14.65 -7.98 -20.29
N ARG A 3 -15.66 -7.73 -21.14
CA ARG A 3 -17.00 -7.31 -20.66
C ARG A 3 -17.66 -8.29 -19.68
N ARG A 4 -17.58 -9.60 -19.95
CA ARG A 4 -18.17 -10.62 -19.07
C ARG A 4 -17.44 -10.75 -17.73
N LEU A 5 -16.12 -10.53 -17.74
CA LEU A 5 -15.32 -10.52 -16.51
C LEU A 5 -15.67 -9.31 -15.65
N LEU A 6 -15.85 -8.14 -16.26
CA LEU A 6 -16.28 -6.92 -15.56
C LEU A 6 -17.69 -7.07 -14.99
N GLU A 7 -18.65 -7.58 -15.78
CA GLU A 7 -20.02 -7.83 -15.31
C GLU A 7 -20.05 -8.82 -14.12
N TRP A 8 -19.24 -9.87 -14.15
CA TRP A 8 -19.12 -10.80 -13.02
C TRP A 8 -18.47 -10.12 -11.81
N TYR A 9 -17.42 -9.34 -12.03
CA TYR A 9 -16.72 -8.61 -10.97
C TYR A 9 -17.67 -7.62 -10.27
N ASP A 10 -18.43 -6.83 -11.03
CA ASP A 10 -19.38 -5.87 -10.48
C ASP A 10 -20.46 -6.55 -9.62
N ALA A 11 -20.83 -7.79 -9.96
CA ALA A 11 -21.84 -8.56 -9.22
C ALA A 11 -21.28 -9.34 -8.01
N HIS A 12 -19.98 -9.64 -7.95
CA HIS A 12 -19.42 -10.57 -6.96
C HIS A 12 -18.18 -10.07 -6.21
N ALA A 13 -17.64 -8.90 -6.57
CA ALA A 13 -16.44 -8.38 -5.93
C ALA A 13 -16.71 -8.06 -4.45
N GLU A 14 -15.85 -8.60 -3.59
CA GLU A 14 -15.85 -8.24 -2.18
C GLU A 14 -15.31 -6.80 -2.01
N PRO A 15 -16.00 -5.96 -1.23
CA PRO A 15 -15.51 -4.63 -0.92
C PRO A 15 -14.27 -4.74 -0.01
N PHE A 16 -13.17 -4.13 -0.43
CA PHE A 16 -11.98 -4.00 0.39
C PHE A 16 -11.66 -2.52 0.63
N PRO A 17 -11.27 -2.12 1.86
CA PRO A 17 -11.10 -0.70 2.21
C PRO A 17 -10.15 0.07 1.28
N TRP A 18 -9.08 -0.57 0.81
CA TRP A 18 -8.11 0.06 -0.08
C TRP A 18 -8.58 0.18 -1.54
N ARG A 19 -9.62 -0.53 -1.95
CA ARG A 19 -10.23 -0.36 -3.29
C ARG A 19 -11.17 0.84 -3.33
N GLU A 20 -11.77 1.18 -2.20
CA GLU A 20 -12.71 2.30 -2.08
C GLU A 20 -12.01 3.62 -1.76
N ALA A 21 -10.89 3.57 -1.04
CA ALA A 21 -10.22 4.76 -0.51
C ALA A 21 -9.67 5.71 -1.57
N ARG A 22 -9.34 5.23 -2.79
CA ARG A 22 -8.68 6.01 -3.86
C ARG A 22 -7.48 6.79 -3.33
N ASP A 23 -6.74 6.17 -2.42
CA ASP A 23 -5.60 6.75 -1.72
C ASP A 23 -4.35 5.93 -2.05
N PRO A 24 -3.33 6.53 -2.71
CA PRO A 24 -2.06 5.88 -3.01
C PRO A 24 -1.37 5.28 -1.78
N TYR A 25 -1.47 5.93 -0.62
CA TYR A 25 -0.88 5.42 0.62
C TYR A 25 -1.62 4.17 1.11
N ALA A 26 -2.95 4.22 1.20
CA ALA A 26 -3.78 3.07 1.52
C ALA A 26 -3.53 1.89 0.55
N ALA A 27 -3.46 2.16 -0.75
CA ALA A 27 -3.16 1.15 -1.77
C ALA A 27 -1.77 0.51 -1.56
N LEU A 28 -0.75 1.33 -1.26
CA LEU A 28 0.60 0.84 -0.96
C LEU A 28 0.62 -0.06 0.28
N VAL A 29 -0.02 0.36 1.38
CA VAL A 29 -0.07 -0.42 2.63
C VAL A 29 -0.77 -1.75 2.38
N ALA A 30 -1.91 -1.76 1.68
CA ALA A 30 -2.63 -2.97 1.33
C ALA A 30 -1.78 -3.92 0.46
N ALA A 31 -1.12 -3.39 -0.58
CA ALA A 31 -0.24 -4.15 -1.46
C ALA A 31 0.87 -4.84 -0.66
N VAL A 32 1.54 -4.09 0.21
CA VAL A 32 2.63 -4.62 1.03
C VAL A 32 2.13 -5.64 2.04
N CYS A 33 0.98 -5.41 2.68
CA CYS A 33 0.37 -6.38 3.60
C CYS A 33 0.04 -7.70 2.89
N ALA A 34 -0.49 -7.64 1.66
CA ALA A 34 -0.90 -8.81 0.87
C ALA A 34 0.26 -9.69 0.37
N GLN A 35 1.50 -9.21 0.41
CA GLN A 35 2.66 -10.02 0.02
C GLN A 35 2.78 -11.27 0.91
N GLN A 36 2.64 -12.46 0.30
CA GLN A 36 2.77 -13.75 0.98
C GLN A 36 1.91 -13.88 2.26
N THR A 37 0.75 -13.21 2.31
CA THR A 37 -0.13 -13.16 3.48
C THR A 37 -1.58 -13.39 3.05
N GLN A 38 -2.31 -14.26 3.76
CA GLN A 38 -3.72 -14.55 3.46
C GLN A 38 -4.63 -13.36 3.79
N ILE A 39 -5.71 -13.18 3.01
CA ILE A 39 -6.57 -11.99 3.05
C ILE A 39 -7.14 -11.66 4.44
N ALA A 40 -7.59 -12.67 5.21
CA ALA A 40 -8.11 -12.45 6.57
C ALA A 40 -7.05 -11.77 7.46
N ARG A 41 -5.80 -12.20 7.35
CA ARG A 41 -4.68 -11.61 8.10
C ARG A 41 -4.28 -10.24 7.55
N VAL A 42 -4.38 -10.03 6.23
CA VAL A 42 -4.15 -8.72 5.60
C VAL A 42 -5.09 -7.67 6.18
N LEU A 43 -6.38 -7.99 6.31
CA LEU A 43 -7.38 -7.06 6.85
C LEU A 43 -7.06 -6.64 8.28
N GLU A 44 -6.65 -7.57 9.14
CA GLU A 44 -6.25 -7.27 10.51
C GLU A 44 -5.00 -6.38 10.61
N ILE A 45 -3.99 -6.64 9.77
CA ILE A 45 -2.74 -5.87 9.76
C ILE A 45 -3.03 -4.47 9.20
N TYR A 46 -3.74 -4.40 8.09
CA TYR A 46 -4.11 -3.17 7.42
C TYR A 46 -4.91 -2.25 8.35
N ALA A 47 -5.97 -2.76 8.98
CA ALA A 47 -6.81 -1.96 9.87
C ALA A 47 -6.01 -1.36 11.03
N ARG A 48 -5.15 -2.17 11.66
CA ARG A 48 -4.27 -1.72 12.75
C ARG A 48 -3.26 -0.69 12.28
N TRP A 49 -2.66 -0.91 11.11
CA TRP A 49 -1.66 -0.02 10.54
C TRP A 49 -2.26 1.34 10.20
N MET A 50 -3.40 1.36 9.49
CA MET A 50 -4.07 2.60 9.11
C MET A 50 -4.65 3.36 10.33
N ALA A 51 -4.98 2.66 11.41
CA ALA A 51 -5.38 3.32 12.67
C ALA A 51 -4.19 4.01 13.36
N ALA A 52 -3.00 3.39 13.34
CA ALA A 52 -1.80 3.94 13.97
C ALA A 52 -1.11 5.02 13.11
N PHE A 53 -1.11 4.81 11.79
CA PHE A 53 -0.46 5.69 10.81
C PHE A 53 -1.46 5.98 9.67
N PRO A 54 -2.41 6.90 9.88
CA PRO A 54 -3.45 7.19 8.88
C PRO A 54 -2.89 7.79 7.60
N THR A 55 -1.76 8.51 7.69
CA THR A 55 -1.12 9.14 6.54
C THR A 55 0.33 8.72 6.38
N LEU A 56 0.84 8.90 5.17
CA LEU A 56 2.27 8.76 4.87
C LEU A 56 3.14 9.61 5.80
N ALA A 57 2.69 10.83 6.13
CA ALA A 57 3.42 11.72 7.02
C ALA A 57 3.43 11.24 8.49
N ASP A 58 2.35 10.61 8.95
CA ASP A 58 2.30 9.99 10.28
C ASP A 58 3.27 8.82 10.38
N LEU A 59 3.31 7.97 9.35
CA LEU A 59 4.28 6.88 9.26
C LEU A 59 5.73 7.41 9.21
N ALA A 60 5.98 8.50 8.48
CA ALA A 60 7.32 9.09 8.37
C ALA A 60 7.84 9.67 9.70
N ARG A 61 6.94 10.16 10.56
CA ARG A 61 7.28 10.72 11.88
C ARG A 61 7.41 9.67 12.98
N ALA A 62 6.87 8.48 12.77
CA ALA A 62 6.92 7.40 13.75
C ALA A 62 8.36 6.94 14.03
N ASP A 63 8.63 6.54 15.26
CA ASP A 63 9.90 5.87 15.56
C ASP A 63 9.87 4.41 15.06
N ARG A 64 11.06 3.85 14.84
CA ARG A 64 11.21 2.49 14.29
C ARG A 64 10.61 1.41 15.20
N ALA A 65 10.61 1.61 16.52
CA ALA A 65 10.05 0.62 17.45
C ALA A 65 8.53 0.60 17.34
N SER A 66 7.87 1.76 17.30
CA SER A 66 6.42 1.89 17.07
C SER A 66 5.99 1.25 15.74
N VAL A 67 6.77 1.44 14.68
CA VAL A 67 6.52 0.80 13.36
C VAL A 67 6.56 -0.72 13.46
N LEU A 68 7.61 -1.28 14.06
CA LEU A 68 7.77 -2.73 14.20
C LEU A 68 6.72 -3.34 15.15
N GLN A 69 6.38 -2.63 16.23
CA GLN A 69 5.35 -3.05 17.17
C GLN A 69 3.97 -3.09 16.51
N THR A 70 3.65 -2.07 15.72
CA THR A 70 2.39 -2.01 14.96
C THR A 70 2.30 -3.13 13.93
N TRP A 71 3.40 -3.45 13.23
CA TRP A 71 3.47 -4.59 12.32
C TRP A 71 3.26 -5.94 13.05
N GLY A 72 3.81 -6.05 14.26
CA GLY A 72 3.64 -7.20 15.14
C GLY A 72 4.03 -8.53 14.48
N ARG A 73 3.18 -9.55 14.65
CA ARG A 73 3.41 -10.91 14.12
C ARG A 73 2.89 -11.10 12.69
N ALA A 74 3.02 -10.08 11.85
CA ALA A 74 2.62 -10.13 10.44
C ALA A 74 3.62 -10.89 9.54
N GLY A 75 4.79 -11.27 10.08
CA GLY A 75 5.87 -11.88 9.30
C GLY A 75 6.59 -10.86 8.40
N TYR A 76 7.83 -11.19 8.02
CA TYR A 76 8.69 -10.36 7.17
C TYR A 76 8.78 -8.89 7.63
N PRO A 77 9.35 -8.60 8.82
CA PRO A 77 9.41 -7.24 9.39
C PRO A 77 10.13 -6.23 8.49
N ARG A 78 10.96 -6.69 7.54
CA ARG A 78 11.57 -5.84 6.51
C ARG A 78 10.52 -5.07 5.70
N ARG A 79 9.32 -5.63 5.47
CA ARG A 79 8.22 -4.93 4.78
C ARG A 79 7.79 -3.65 5.52
N ALA A 80 7.65 -3.73 6.84
CA ALA A 80 7.32 -2.56 7.68
C ALA A 80 8.42 -1.51 7.66
N VAL A 81 9.68 -1.97 7.69
CA VAL A 81 10.85 -1.09 7.61
C VAL A 81 10.90 -0.38 6.26
N SER A 82 10.69 -1.09 5.15
CA SER A 82 10.66 -0.51 3.81
C SER A 82 9.51 0.47 3.61
N LEU A 83 8.32 0.20 4.17
CA LEU A 83 7.20 1.15 4.19
C LEU A 83 7.60 2.45 4.92
N HIS A 84 8.24 2.33 6.08
CA HIS A 84 8.68 3.48 6.86
C HIS A 84 9.78 4.28 6.15
N GLU A 85 10.76 3.62 5.55
CA GLU A 85 11.81 4.27 4.74
C GLU A 85 11.20 4.98 3.52
N THR A 86 10.25 4.34 2.84
CA THR A 86 9.48 4.93 1.74
C THR A 86 8.73 6.19 2.17
N ALA A 87 8.02 6.14 3.30
CA ALA A 87 7.32 7.30 3.84
C ALA A 87 8.27 8.46 4.16
N ARG A 88 9.41 8.18 4.81
CA ARG A 88 10.41 9.21 5.10
C ARG A 88 11.00 9.83 3.84
N ARG A 89 11.28 9.01 2.82
CA ARG A 89 11.79 9.48 1.54
C ARG A 89 10.77 10.35 0.80
N CYS A 90 9.50 9.96 0.81
CA CYS A 90 8.44 10.76 0.20
C CYS A 90 8.24 12.12 0.90
N VAL A 91 8.35 12.18 2.23
CA VAL A 91 8.32 13.46 2.95
C VAL A 91 9.55 14.34 2.61
N ALA A 92 10.73 13.74 2.52
CA ALA A 92 11.96 14.48 2.25
C ALA A 92 12.11 14.96 0.80
N GLU A 93 11.70 14.14 -0.18
CA GLU A 93 12.05 14.31 -1.59
C GLU A 93 10.83 14.54 -2.50
N HIS A 94 9.62 14.17 -2.06
CA HIS A 94 8.40 14.16 -2.90
C HIS A 94 7.23 14.95 -2.28
N GLY A 95 7.53 15.94 -1.44
CA GLY A 95 6.51 16.85 -0.88
C GLY A 95 5.48 16.17 0.02
N GLY A 96 5.82 15.02 0.62
CA GLY A 96 4.92 14.27 1.50
C GLY A 96 3.90 13.40 0.78
N THR A 97 4.09 13.15 -0.52
CA THR A 97 3.19 12.32 -1.34
C THR A 97 3.96 11.22 -2.05
N LEU A 98 3.27 10.13 -2.43
CA LEU A 98 3.85 9.14 -3.34
C LEU A 98 4.01 9.77 -4.72
N PRO A 99 5.16 9.62 -5.40
CA PRO A 99 5.34 10.13 -6.75
C PRO A 99 4.43 9.37 -7.73
N ARG A 100 3.81 10.09 -8.66
CA ARG A 100 3.05 9.51 -9.78
C ARG A 100 3.96 8.95 -10.87
N ASP A 101 5.17 9.50 -11.00
CA ASP A 101 6.14 9.03 -11.98
C ASP A 101 6.54 7.57 -11.68
N PRO A 102 6.39 6.64 -12.63
CA PRO A 102 6.66 5.22 -12.40
C PRO A 102 8.11 4.94 -12.01
N GLU A 103 9.09 5.63 -12.59
CA GLU A 103 10.50 5.41 -12.28
C GLU A 103 10.81 5.87 -10.85
N ALA A 104 10.32 7.04 -10.45
CA ALA A 104 10.43 7.54 -9.08
C ALA A 104 9.74 6.62 -8.07
N LEU A 105 8.56 6.08 -8.40
CA LEU A 105 7.84 5.14 -7.55
C LEU A 105 8.59 3.82 -7.37
N LEU A 106 9.19 3.29 -8.44
CA LEU A 106 10.03 2.09 -8.41
C LEU A 106 11.37 2.29 -7.69
N ALA A 107 11.87 3.52 -7.62
CA ALA A 107 13.07 3.85 -6.88
C ALA A 107 12.86 3.83 -5.35
N LEU A 108 11.63 3.73 -4.86
CA LEU A 108 11.31 3.70 -3.43
C LEU A 108 11.55 2.31 -2.80
N PRO A 109 12.04 2.26 -1.54
CA PRO A 109 12.33 0.99 -0.85
C PRO A 109 11.14 0.02 -0.78
N GLY A 110 11.34 -1.21 -1.27
CA GLY A 110 10.33 -2.27 -1.17
C GLY A 110 9.18 -2.15 -2.18
N ILE A 111 9.25 -1.20 -3.13
CA ILE A 111 8.30 -1.08 -4.23
C ILE A 111 8.89 -1.74 -5.48
N GLY A 112 8.37 -2.92 -5.81
CA GLY A 112 8.64 -3.57 -7.11
C GLY A 112 7.55 -3.28 -8.15
N PRO A 113 7.70 -3.77 -9.39
CA PRO A 113 6.74 -3.54 -10.48
C PRO A 113 5.28 -3.83 -10.11
N PHE A 114 5.04 -4.97 -9.47
CA PHE A 114 3.69 -5.36 -9.04
C PHE A 114 3.08 -4.41 -8.00
N THR A 115 3.86 -3.99 -7.00
CA THR A 115 3.40 -3.04 -5.98
C THR A 115 3.13 -1.67 -6.62
N ALA A 116 4.01 -1.23 -7.54
CA ALA A 116 3.83 0.02 -8.27
C ALA A 116 2.54 -0.01 -9.10
N ALA A 117 2.25 -1.11 -9.80
CA ALA A 117 1.01 -1.28 -10.55
C ALA A 117 -0.22 -1.15 -9.63
N ILE A 118 -0.23 -1.81 -8.47
CA ILE A 118 -1.34 -1.70 -7.50
C ILE A 118 -1.55 -0.25 -7.04
N VAL A 119 -0.48 0.46 -6.68
CA VAL A 119 -0.56 1.86 -6.25
C VAL A 119 -1.11 2.74 -7.36
N ARG A 120 -0.64 2.53 -8.61
CA ARG A 120 -1.09 3.32 -9.75
C ARG A 120 -2.55 3.06 -10.11
N THR A 121 -2.98 1.79 -10.13
CA THR A 121 -4.36 1.43 -10.45
C THR A 121 -5.34 1.80 -9.35
N PHE A 122 -5.08 1.44 -8.10
CA PHE A 122 -6.05 1.64 -7.00
C PHE A 122 -5.89 2.97 -6.26
N GLY A 123 -4.70 3.55 -6.30
CA GLY A 123 -4.40 4.82 -5.63
C GLY A 123 -4.50 6.03 -6.57
N PHE A 124 -3.89 5.96 -7.75
CA PHE A 124 -3.89 7.06 -8.72
C PHE A 124 -4.96 6.96 -9.80
N GLU A 125 -5.68 5.84 -9.87
CA GLU A 125 -6.69 5.53 -10.89
C GLU A 125 -6.14 5.54 -12.33
N GLU A 126 -4.89 5.11 -12.48
CA GLU A 126 -4.22 5.01 -13.77
C GLU A 126 -4.34 3.60 -14.35
N ASP A 127 -4.48 3.53 -15.67
CA ASP A 127 -4.37 2.27 -16.40
C ASP A 127 -2.89 1.86 -16.44
N ALA A 128 -2.50 0.99 -15.49
CA ALA A 128 -1.15 0.51 -15.32
C ALA A 128 -1.10 -1.00 -15.56
N PRO A 129 -0.27 -1.50 -16.49
CA PRO A 129 -0.11 -2.94 -16.66
C PRO A 129 0.56 -3.55 -15.42
N ALA A 130 0.08 -4.73 -15.03
CA ALA A 130 0.64 -5.53 -13.94
C ALA A 130 1.91 -6.30 -14.34
#